data_AF-A0A9X3MSA1-F1
#
_entry.id   AF-A0A9X3MSA1-F1
#
_cell.length_a   1.000
_cell.length_b   1.000
_cell.length_c   1.000
_cell.angle_alpha   90.00
_cell.angle_beta   90.00
_cell.angle_gamma   90.00
#
_symmetry.space_group_name_H-M   'P 1'
#
loop_
_entity.id
_entity.type
_entity.pdbx_description
1 polymer ?
#
loop_
_entity_poly.entity_id
_entity_poly.type
_entity_poly.pdbx_seq_one_letter_code
_entity_poly.pdbx_strand_id
1 'polypeptide(L)'
;MDDVFADQVEAMDGFYAYHALDCGGQGVTISLFRDQAAGEASDELALEFVRQELASFGIERSEVIGGEVLVSRAMAELLEPAHA
;
A
#
# COMPACT_ATOMS: atom_id res chain seq x y z
N MET A 1 -10.44 4.28 9.13
CA MET A 1 -10.07 3.01 8.44
C MET A 1 -8.91 3.28 7.51
N ASP A 2 -8.93 4.39 6.76
CA ASP A 2 -7.83 4.81 5.88
C ASP A 2 -6.52 5.08 6.65
N ASP A 3 -6.61 5.79 7.79
CA ASP A 3 -5.43 6.16 8.59
C ASP A 3 -4.68 4.94 9.14
N VAL A 4 -5.38 3.87 9.56
CA VAL A 4 -4.75 2.80 10.34
C VAL A 4 -3.80 1.96 9.49
N PHE A 5 -4.18 1.61 8.26
CA PHE A 5 -3.34 0.75 7.42
C PHE A 5 -2.24 1.53 6.70
N ALA A 6 -2.56 2.72 6.18
CA ALA A 6 -1.57 3.57 5.52
C ALA A 6 -0.44 3.95 6.51
N ASP A 7 -0.77 4.32 7.75
CA ASP A 7 0.23 4.65 8.78
C ASP A 7 1.11 3.44 9.13
N GLN A 8 0.54 2.23 9.18
CA GLN A 8 1.31 1.01 9.46
C GLN A 8 2.30 0.70 8.34
N VAL A 9 1.90 0.88 7.09
CA VAL A 9 2.76 0.69 5.91
C VAL A 9 3.84 1.79 5.85
N GLU A 10 3.50 3.04 6.14
CA GLU A 10 4.44 4.16 6.19
C GLU A 10 5.51 3.99 7.28
N ALA A 11 5.15 3.38 8.42
CA ALA A 11 6.06 3.11 9.52
C ALA A 11 7.07 1.98 9.24
N MET A 12 6.93 1.24 8.14
CA MET A 12 7.84 0.15 7.79
C MET A 12 9.21 0.67 7.34
N ASP A 13 10.26 -0.06 7.71
CA ASP A 13 11.61 0.30 7.25
C ASP A 13 11.72 0.19 5.73
N GLY A 14 12.36 1.19 5.13
CA GLY A 14 12.53 1.27 3.68
C GLY A 14 11.31 1.77 2.90
N PHE A 15 10.26 2.28 3.56
CA PHE A 15 9.11 2.91 2.89
C PHE A 15 9.50 4.12 2.03
N TYR A 16 8.90 4.23 0.83
CA TYR A 16 9.03 5.38 -0.05
C TYR A 16 7.70 6.06 -0.38
N ALA A 17 6.65 5.28 -0.64
CA ALA A 17 5.35 5.82 -1.00
C ALA A 17 4.24 4.79 -0.83
N TYR A 18 3.03 5.30 -0.62
CA TYR A 18 1.79 4.54 -0.60
C TYR A 18 0.73 5.27 -1.41
N HIS A 19 -0.01 4.52 -2.22
CA HIS A 19 -1.14 5.03 -2.98
C HIS A 19 -2.32 4.10 -2.78
N ALA A 20 -3.45 4.65 -2.33
CA ALA A 20 -4.74 3.99 -2.37
C ALA A 20 -5.54 4.54 -3.55
N LEU A 21 -6.11 3.66 -4.35
CA LEU A 21 -6.82 3.96 -5.59
C LEU A 21 -8.22 3.36 -5.50
N ASP A 22 -9.24 4.20 -5.74
CA ASP A 22 -10.58 3.72 -6.06
C ASP A 22 -10.64 3.42 -7.56
N CYS A 23 -10.79 2.13 -7.90
CA CYS A 23 -10.91 1.64 -9.26
C CYS A 23 -12.37 1.33 -9.63
N GLY A 24 -13.34 2.05 -9.06
CA GLY A 24 -14.75 1.93 -9.44
C GLY A 24 -15.40 0.65 -8.92
N GLY A 25 -15.20 0.39 -7.62
CA GLY A 25 -15.71 -0.81 -6.92
C GLY A 25 -14.64 -1.83 -6.54
N GLN A 26 -13.38 -1.56 -6.88
CA GLN A 26 -12.22 -2.28 -6.38
C GLN A 26 -11.24 -1.30 -5.76
N GLY A 27 -10.72 -1.60 -4.57
CA GLY A 27 -9.63 -0.86 -3.97
C GLY A 27 -8.29 -1.44 -4.43
N VAL A 28 -7.38 -0.60 -4.90
CA VAL A 28 -6.01 -1.00 -5.22
C VAL A 28 -5.06 -0.18 -4.36
N THR A 29 -4.11 -0.85 -3.73
CA THR A 29 -3.04 -0.20 -2.97
C THR A 29 -1.71 -0.46 -3.66
N ILE A 30 -0.88 0.56 -3.83
CA ILE A 30 0.46 0.45 -4.37
C ILE A 30 1.42 1.00 -3.32
N SER A 31 2.31 0.14 -2.83
CA SER A 31 3.38 0.50 -1.91
C SER A 31 4.73 0.39 -2.61
N LEU A 32 5.62 1.34 -2.33
CA LEU A 32 6.99 1.37 -2.85
C LEU A 32 7.97 1.28 -1.69
N PHE A 33 8.94 0.38 -1.80
CA PHE A 33 9.97 0.13 -0.80
C PHE A 33 11.38 0.12 -1.39
N ARG A 34 12.36 0.24 -0.49
CA ARG A 34 13.80 0.16 -0.78
C ARG A 34 14.21 -1.14 -1.46
N ASP A 35 13.64 -2.24 -1.01
CA ASP A 35 13.98 -3.58 -1.48
C ASP A 35 12.77 -4.51 -1.47
N GLN A 36 12.97 -5.67 -2.09
CA GLN A 36 11.93 -6.69 -2.23
C GLN A 36 11.50 -7.26 -0.87
N ALA A 37 12.39 -7.38 0.10
CA ALA A 37 12.07 -7.96 1.40
C ALA A 37 11.09 -7.08 2.18
N ALA A 38 11.28 -5.75 2.14
CA ALA A 38 10.31 -4.81 2.70
C ALA A 38 8.96 -4.86 1.96
N GLY A 39 8.96 -5.02 0.63
CA GLY A 39 7.74 -5.23 -0.16
C GLY A 39 6.96 -6.48 0.26
N GLU A 40 7.64 -7.62 0.37
CA GLU A 40 7.05 -8.89 0.81
C GLU A 40 6.51 -8.80 2.24
N ALA A 41 7.22 -8.14 3.15
CA ALA A 41 6.74 -7.89 4.50
C ALA A 41 5.45 -7.04 4.50
N SER A 42 5.34 -6.09 3.57
CA SER A 42 4.11 -5.29 3.42
C SER A 42 2.93 -6.13 2.90
N ASP A 43 3.20 -7.13 2.05
CA ASP A 43 2.17 -8.05 1.55
C ASP A 43 1.61 -8.96 2.67
N GLU A 44 2.45 -9.34 3.62
CA GLU A 44 2.04 -10.08 4.82
C GLU A 44 1.16 -9.21 5.73
N LEU A 45 1.60 -7.97 5.99
CA LEU A 45 0.83 -6.99 6.76
C LEU A 45 -0.54 -6.72 6.11
N ALA A 46 -0.57 -6.51 4.79
CA ALA A 46 -1.81 -6.30 4.04
C ALA A 46 -2.77 -7.50 4.14
N LEU A 47 -2.23 -8.72 4.10
CA LEU A 47 -3.03 -9.94 4.24
C LEU A 47 -3.67 -10.03 5.63
N GLU A 48 -2.91 -9.71 6.68
CA GLU A 48 -3.41 -9.69 8.05
C GLU A 48 -4.50 -8.64 8.22
N PHE A 49 -4.27 -7.42 7.73
CA PHE A 49 -5.25 -6.34 7.77
C PHE A 49 -6.56 -6.73 7.07
N VAL A 50 -6.50 -7.29 5.86
CA VAL A 50 -7.71 -7.72 5.13
C VAL A 50 -8.47 -8.78 5.92
N ARG A 51 -7.76 -9.76 6.54
CA ARG A 51 -8.39 -10.83 7.31
C ARG A 51 -9.03 -10.35 8.60
N GLN A 52 -8.41 -9.41 9.30
CA GLN A 52 -8.86 -8.97 10.62
C GLN A 52 -9.89 -7.84 10.53
N GLU A 53 -9.63 -6.85 9.66
CA GLU A 53 -10.38 -5.60 9.64
C GLU A 53 -11.40 -5.54 8.51
N LEU A 54 -11.12 -6.19 7.37
CA LEU A 54 -11.98 -6.08 6.18
C LEU A 54 -12.90 -7.28 5.94
N ALA A 55 -12.63 -8.42 6.58
CA ALA A 55 -13.42 -9.64 6.41
C ALA A 55 -14.90 -9.45 6.78
N SER A 56 -15.22 -8.65 7.80
CA SER A 56 -16.62 -8.36 8.18
C SER A 56 -17.39 -7.56 7.14
N PHE A 57 -16.68 -6.87 6.24
CA PHE A 57 -17.26 -6.10 5.14
C PHE A 57 -17.39 -6.92 3.85
N GLY A 58 -17.01 -8.21 3.88
CA GLY A 58 -17.01 -9.08 2.71
C GLY A 58 -15.97 -8.69 1.65
N ILE A 59 -14.95 -7.93 2.06
CA ILE A 59 -13.83 -7.55 1.20
C ILE A 59 -12.75 -8.61 1.34
N GLU A 60 -12.29 -9.13 0.20
CA GLU A 60 -11.21 -10.10 0.11
C GLU A 60 -10.11 -9.56 -0.79
N ARG A 61 -8.85 -9.95 -0.51
CA ARG A 61 -7.71 -9.61 -1.36
C ARG A 61 -7.73 -10.52 -2.59
N SER A 62 -7.92 -9.93 -3.77
CA SER A 62 -8.00 -10.69 -5.03
C SER A 62 -6.63 -11.07 -5.60
N GLU A 63 -5.67 -10.14 -5.58
CA GLU A 63 -4.38 -10.30 -6.25
C GLU A 63 -3.28 -9.54 -5.49
N VAL A 64 -2.05 -10.01 -5.64
CA VAL A 64 -0.82 -9.31 -5.21
C VAL A 64 0.15 -9.36 -6.38
N ILE A 65 0.68 -8.20 -6.76
CA ILE A 65 1.65 -8.07 -7.85
C ILE A 65 2.86 -7.32 -7.29
N GLY A 66 4.04 -7.93 -7.41
CA GLY A 66 5.31 -7.34 -7.00
C GLY A 66 6.31 -7.27 -8.15
N GLY A 67 7.25 -6.33 -8.09
CA GLY A 67 8.31 -6.18 -9.07
C GLY A 67 9.24 -5.00 -8.81
N GLU A 68 10.38 -4.99 -9.50
CA GLU A 68 11.36 -3.91 -9.41
C GLU A 68 10.93 -2.68 -10.22
N VAL A 69 11.05 -1.50 -9.61
CA VAL A 69 10.82 -0.23 -10.31
C VAL A 69 12.06 0.16 -11.11
N LEU A 70 12.06 -0.15 -12.40
CA LEU A 70 13.18 0.16 -13.30
C LEU A 70 13.23 1.63 -13.74
N VAL A 71 12.08 2.31 -13.76
CA VAL A 71 11.95 3.71 -14.16
C VAL A 71 10.95 4.40 -13.25
N SER A 72 11.37 5.48 -12.60
CA SER A 72 10.50 6.36 -11.81
C SER A 72 10.56 7.78 -12.33
N ARG A 73 9.41 8.44 -12.44
CA ARG A 73 9.26 9.86 -12.77
C ARG A 73 8.22 10.47 -11.84
N ALA A 74 8.69 11.13 -10.79
CA ALA A 74 7.84 11.89 -9.88
C ALA A 74 7.95 13.39 -10.19
N MET A 75 6.83 14.11 -10.15
CA MET A 75 6.83 15.58 -10.12
C MET A 75 7.10 16.03 -8.68
N ALA A 76 7.94 17.04 -8.49
CA ALA A 76 8.33 17.51 -7.15
C ALA A 76 7.13 17.96 -6.28
N GLU A 77 6.04 18.40 -6.90
CA GLU A 77 4.81 18.84 -6.23
C GLU A 77 3.99 17.69 -5.60
N LEU A 78 4.30 16.42 -5.90
CA LEU A 78 3.66 15.24 -5.30
C LEU A 78 4.31 14.78 -3.98
N LEU A 79 5.35 15.48 -3.48
CA LEU A 79 6.08 15.11 -2.27
C LEU A 79 5.47 15.67 -0.98
N GLU A 80 4.46 16.54 -1.08
CA GLU A 80 3.65 16.96 0.07
C GLU A 80 2.61 15.85 0.37
N PRO A 81 2.44 15.42 1.63
CA PRO A 81 1.40 14.47 1.99
C PRO A 81 0.03 14.98 1.52
N ALA A 82 -0.66 14.19 0.70
CA ALA A 82 -1.96 14.60 0.13
C ALA A 82 -3.12 14.54 1.15
N HIS A 83 -2.88 14.05 2.37
CA HIS A 83 -3.91 13.86 3.38
C HIS A 83 -3.78 14.86 4.54
N ALA A 84 -4.90 15.47 4.90
CA ALA A 84 -5.08 16.45 5.97
C ALA A 84 -6.14 15.96 6.98
#